data_AF-A0A645CY62-F1
#
_entry.id   AF-A0A645CY62-F1
#
_cell.length_a   1.000
_cell.length_b   1.000
_cell.length_c   1.000
_cell.angle_alpha   90.00
_cell.angle_beta   90.00
_cell.angle_gamma   90.00
#
_symmetry.space_group_name_H-M   'P 1'
#
loop_
_entity.id
_entity.type
_entity.pdbx_description
1 polymer ?
#
loop_
_entity_poly.entity_id
_entity_poly.type
_entity_poly.pdbx_seq_one_letter_code
_entity_poly.pdbx_strand_id
1 'polypeptide(L)'
;MSSDNTRAWRSIAWCAFLSRKFDVAQRYYSQIIENKPNTHDYLNAGHVEFCLSNTKKAVEMYIQAVKSAGSFPIFKSLFDEDLDELREAGIDLEILPVILDKVRYEVYEKK
;
A
#
# COMPACT_ATOMS: atom_id res chain seq x y z
N MET A 1 21.00 -10.62 0.28
CA MET A 1 20.20 -10.66 -0.95
C MET A 1 20.46 -9.39 -1.74
N SER A 2 20.62 -9.48 -3.06
CA SER A 2 21.00 -8.35 -3.93
C SER A 2 19.81 -7.46 -4.28
N SER A 3 20.06 -6.17 -4.52
CA SER A 3 19.06 -5.15 -4.90
C SER A 3 18.28 -5.47 -6.18
N ASP A 4 18.85 -6.31 -7.06
CA ASP A 4 18.23 -6.68 -8.34
C ASP A 4 16.98 -7.56 -8.16
N ASN A 5 16.96 -8.42 -7.14
CA ASN A 5 15.80 -9.27 -6.86
C ASN A 5 14.59 -8.44 -6.43
N THR A 6 14.78 -7.38 -5.62
CA THR A 6 13.68 -6.55 -5.14
C THR A 6 12.99 -5.80 -6.26
N ARG A 7 13.72 -5.35 -7.29
CA ARG A 7 13.12 -4.70 -8.47
C ARG A 7 12.22 -5.67 -9.23
N ALA A 8 12.70 -6.89 -9.48
CA ALA A 8 11.91 -7.92 -10.14
C ALA A 8 10.66 -8.29 -9.33
N TRP A 9 10.79 -8.42 -8.00
CA TRP A 9 9.66 -8.70 -7.12
C TRP A 9 8.60 -7.60 -7.15
N ARG A 10 8.98 -6.32 -7.19
CA ARG A 10 8.02 -5.22 -7.32
C ARG A 10 7.20 -5.34 -8.60
N SER A 11 7.85 -5.58 -9.74
CA SER A 11 7.16 -5.79 -11.01
C SER A 11 6.20 -6.98 -10.94
N ILE A 12 6.63 -8.10 -10.37
CA ILE A 12 5.77 -9.29 -10.23
C ILE A 12 4.58 -9.01 -9.30
N ALA A 13 4.82 -8.36 -8.16
CA ALA A 13 3.80 -8.04 -7.18
C ALA A 13 2.72 -7.12 -7.75
N TRP A 14 3.13 -6.07 -8.47
CA TRP A 14 2.19 -5.14 -9.09
C TRP A 14 1.40 -5.78 -10.23
N CYS A 15 2.06 -6.55 -11.11
CA CYS A 15 1.34 -7.32 -12.14
C CYS A 15 0.33 -8.30 -11.54
N ALA A 16 0.66 -8.94 -10.41
CA ALA A 16 -0.27 -9.81 -9.69
C ALA A 16 -1.47 -9.03 -9.13
N PHE A 17 -1.24 -7.85 -8.56
CA PHE A 17 -2.30 -6.96 -8.07
C PHE A 17 -3.26 -6.51 -9.19
N LEU A 18 -2.71 -6.04 -10.32
CA LEU A 18 -3.49 -5.67 -11.51
C LEU A 18 -4.29 -6.86 -12.07
N SER A 19 -3.75 -8.07 -11.95
CA SER A 19 -4.43 -9.32 -12.33
C SER A 19 -5.41 -9.85 -11.28
N ARG A 20 -5.68 -9.09 -10.21
CA ARG A 20 -6.56 -9.47 -9.07
C ARG A 20 -6.11 -10.74 -8.32
N LYS A 21 -4.82 -11.09 -8.43
CA LYS A 21 -4.18 -12.20 -7.68
C LYS A 21 -3.59 -11.66 -6.39
N PHE A 22 -4.45 -11.18 -5.50
CA PHE A 22 -4.04 -10.44 -4.31
C PHE A 22 -3.22 -11.27 -3.32
N ASP A 23 -3.48 -12.57 -3.21
CA ASP A 23 -2.70 -13.52 -2.41
C ASP A 23 -1.26 -13.64 -2.92
N VAL A 24 -1.07 -13.68 -4.24
CA VAL A 24 0.25 -13.69 -4.88
C VAL A 24 0.95 -12.36 -4.64
N ALA A 25 0.26 -11.24 -4.86
CA ALA A 25 0.79 -9.90 -4.60
C ALA A 25 1.23 -9.76 -3.12
N GLN A 26 0.42 -10.24 -2.17
CA GLN A 26 0.71 -10.16 -0.74
C GLN A 26 2.00 -10.89 -0.36
N ARG A 27 2.25 -12.07 -0.94
CA ARG A 27 3.49 -12.83 -0.67
C ARG A 27 4.73 -12.07 -1.13
N TYR A 28 4.68 -11.49 -2.33
CA TYR A 28 5.80 -10.69 -2.82
C TYR A 28 5.98 -9.39 -2.02
N TYR A 29 4.90 -8.66 -1.71
CA TYR A 29 5.01 -7.47 -0.89
C TYR A 29 5.53 -7.77 0.51
N SER A 30 5.16 -8.91 1.12
CA SER A 30 5.74 -9.34 2.41
C SER A 30 7.27 -9.47 2.33
N GLN A 31 7.79 -10.09 1.26
CA GLN A 31 9.24 -10.17 1.02
C GLN A 31 9.87 -8.80 0.74
N ILE A 32 9.20 -7.92 -0.01
CA ILE A 32 9.70 -6.58 -0.33
C ILE A 32 9.80 -5.72 0.95
N ILE A 33 8.80 -5.78 1.84
CA ILE A 33 8.77 -5.04 3.10
C ILE A 33 9.92 -5.46 4.04
N GLU A 34 10.35 -6.72 4.00
CA GLU A 34 11.52 -7.19 4.75
C GLU A 34 12.87 -6.73 4.17
N ASN A 35 12.89 -6.20 2.93
CA ASN A 35 14.10 -5.97 2.15
C ASN A 35 14.25 -4.51 1.67
N LYS A 36 14.45 -3.58 2.62
CA LYS A 36 14.66 -2.13 2.37
C LYS A 36 13.53 -1.52 1.49
N PRO A 37 12.29 -1.51 1.99
CA PRO A 37 11.16 -0.97 1.26
C PRO A 37 11.28 0.55 1.06
N ASN A 38 10.66 1.04 -0.01
CA ASN A 38 10.44 2.45 -0.25
C ASN A 38 8.95 2.81 -0.03
N THR A 39 8.59 4.06 -0.30
CA THR A 39 7.22 4.58 -0.13
C THR A 39 6.18 3.79 -0.92
N HIS A 40 6.44 3.47 -2.19
CA HIS A 40 5.51 2.71 -3.03
C HIS A 40 5.36 1.26 -2.57
N ASP A 41 6.42 0.67 -2.01
CA ASP A 41 6.33 -0.70 -1.49
C ASP A 41 5.34 -0.79 -0.33
N TYR A 42 5.37 0.18 0.59
CA TYR A 42 4.39 0.28 1.66
C TYR A 42 2.99 0.65 1.16
N LEU A 43 2.88 1.61 0.23
CA LEU A 43 1.61 2.02 -0.36
C LEU A 43 0.90 0.82 -1.01
N ASN A 44 1.60 0.12 -1.91
CA ASN A 44 1.02 -0.97 -2.67
C ASN A 44 0.78 -2.21 -1.81
N ALA A 45 1.61 -2.46 -0.78
CA ALA A 45 1.32 -3.47 0.24
C ALA A 45 0.00 -3.13 0.98
N GLY A 46 -0.22 -1.85 1.29
CA GLY A 46 -1.47 -1.37 1.86
C GLY A 46 -2.68 -1.62 0.95
N HIS A 47 -2.55 -1.34 -0.35
CA HIS A 47 -3.59 -1.63 -1.34
C HIS A 47 -3.96 -3.12 -1.39
N VAL A 48 -2.95 -3.98 -1.39
CA VAL A 48 -3.15 -5.44 -1.37
C VAL A 48 -3.87 -5.90 -0.12
N GLU A 49 -3.41 -5.47 1.06
CA GLU A 49 -4.07 -5.82 2.32
C GLU A 49 -5.50 -5.30 2.37
N PHE A 50 -5.77 -4.13 1.77
CA PHE A 50 -7.12 -3.59 1.73
C PHE A 50 -8.05 -4.41 0.83
N CYS A 51 -7.58 -4.83 -0.34
CA CYS A 51 -8.32 -5.72 -1.25
C CYS A 51 -8.57 -7.10 -0.63
N LEU A 52 -7.69 -7.54 0.28
CA LEU A 52 -7.86 -8.77 1.07
C LEU A 52 -8.75 -8.57 2.32
N SER A 53 -9.40 -7.40 2.47
CA SER A 53 -10.20 -7.05 3.66
C SER A 53 -9.42 -7.04 4.98
N ASN A 54 -8.09 -6.98 4.93
CA ASN A 54 -7.21 -6.85 6.09
C ASN A 54 -7.03 -5.36 6.45
N THR A 55 -8.13 -4.64 6.68
CA THR A 55 -8.15 -3.18 6.83
C THR A 55 -7.16 -2.66 7.88
N LYS A 56 -7.01 -3.37 9.01
CA LYS A 56 -6.03 -3.00 10.05
C LYS A 56 -4.60 -2.96 9.48
N LYS A 57 -4.21 -4.01 8.75
CA LYS A 57 -2.86 -4.12 8.17
C LYS A 57 -2.68 -3.14 7.01
N ALA A 58 -3.72 -2.87 6.24
CA ALA A 58 -3.71 -1.82 5.22
C ALA A 58 -3.38 -0.45 5.84
N VAL A 59 -4.07 -0.07 6.92
CA VAL A 59 -3.78 1.17 7.66
C VAL A 59 -2.35 1.18 8.20
N GLU A 60 -1.87 0.07 8.77
CA GLU A 60 -0.47 -0.03 9.24
C GLU A 60 0.54 0.21 8.11
N MET A 61 0.31 -0.34 6.91
CA MET A 61 1.16 -0.13 5.75
C MET A 61 1.08 1.31 5.23
N TYR A 62 -0.13 1.90 5.14
CA TYR A 62 -0.29 3.30 4.75
C TYR A 62 0.40 4.27 5.73
N ILE A 63 0.38 3.99 7.03
CA ILE A 63 1.14 4.77 8.03
C ILE A 63 2.65 4.72 7.74
N GLN A 64 3.20 3.55 7.39
CA GLN A 64 4.61 3.44 7.01
C GLN A 64 4.90 4.18 5.69
N ALA A 65 3.97 4.12 4.72
CA ALA A 65 4.07 4.88 3.49
C ALA A 65 4.13 6.40 3.75
N VAL A 66 3.27 6.93 4.64
CA VAL A 66 3.31 8.35 5.05
C VAL A 66 4.65 8.72 5.69
N LYS A 67 5.16 7.88 6.60
CA LYS A 67 6.47 8.11 7.24
C LYS A 67 7.61 8.09 6.22
N SER A 68 7.60 7.15 5.29
CA SER A 68 8.58 7.03 4.21
C SER A 68 8.49 8.20 3.20
N ALA A 69 7.28 8.68 2.90
CA ALA A 69 7.04 9.84 2.05
C ALA A 69 7.45 11.17 2.71
N GLY A 70 7.57 11.19 4.03
CA GLY A 70 7.89 12.37 4.84
C GLY A 70 6.67 13.24 5.19
N SER A 71 5.53 13.06 4.52
CA SER A 71 4.28 13.75 4.89
C SER A 71 3.04 13.08 4.28
N PHE A 72 1.88 13.31 4.92
CA PHE A 72 0.60 12.80 4.44
C PHE A 72 0.17 13.40 3.09
N PRO A 73 0.36 14.71 2.79
CA PRO A 73 0.04 15.22 1.45
C PRO A 73 0.82 14.53 0.32
N ILE A 74 2.12 14.24 0.53
CA ILE A 74 2.92 13.51 -0.47
C ILE A 74 2.38 12.08 -0.63
N PHE A 75 2.16 11.37 0.47
CA PHE A 75 1.53 10.05 0.43
C PHE A 75 0.18 10.06 -0.30
N LYS A 76 -0.68 11.03 0.02
CA LYS A 76 -2.02 11.13 -0.57
C LYS A 76 -1.93 11.36 -2.08
N SER A 77 -1.00 12.20 -2.55
CA SER A 77 -0.78 12.38 -3.99
C SER A 77 -0.45 11.07 -4.68
N LEU A 78 0.44 10.25 -4.08
CA LEU A 78 0.80 8.94 -4.63
C LEU A 78 -0.36 7.94 -4.55
N PHE A 79 -1.10 7.93 -3.44
CA PHE A 79 -2.29 7.09 -3.28
C PHE A 79 -3.36 7.43 -4.32
N ASP A 80 -3.56 8.72 -4.60
CA ASP A 80 -4.59 9.20 -5.52
C ASP A 80 -4.30 8.76 -6.98
N GLU A 81 -3.04 8.46 -7.32
CA GLU A 81 -2.64 7.91 -8.62
C GLU A 81 -3.20 6.50 -8.86
N ASP A 82 -3.50 5.73 -7.81
CA ASP A 82 -3.95 4.33 -7.87
C ASP A 82 -5.48 4.17 -7.66
N LEU A 83 -6.24 5.28 -7.65
CA LEU A 83 -7.69 5.25 -7.35
C LEU A 83 -8.51 4.45 -8.36
N ASP A 84 -8.17 4.54 -9.66
CA ASP A 84 -8.89 3.81 -10.70
C ASP A 84 -8.62 2.30 -10.56
N GLU A 85 -7.38 1.91 -10.27
CA GLU A 85 -6.96 0.53 -10.03
C GLU A 85 -7.61 -0.06 -8.77
N LEU A 86 -7.74 0.73 -7.69
CA LEU A 86 -8.45 0.33 -6.47
C LEU A 86 -9.94 0.11 -6.75
N ARG A 87 -10.59 1.01 -7.50
CA ARG A 87 -11.99 0.86 -7.89
C ARG A 87 -12.18 -0.42 -8.71
N GLU A 88 -11.33 -0.65 -9.70
CA GLU A 88 -11.37 -1.87 -10.51
C GLU A 88 -10.99 -3.14 -9.73
N ALA A 89 -10.25 -3.00 -8.62
CA ALA A 89 -9.96 -4.08 -7.67
C ALA A 89 -11.15 -4.42 -6.76
N GLY A 90 -12.26 -3.67 -6.85
CA GLY A 90 -13.49 -3.91 -6.09
C GLY A 90 -13.56 -3.13 -4.77
N ILE A 91 -12.67 -2.16 -4.56
CA ILE A 91 -12.75 -1.26 -3.41
C ILE A 91 -13.85 -0.23 -3.65
N ASP A 92 -14.74 -0.11 -2.67
CA ASP A 92 -15.68 1.02 -2.60
C ASP A 92 -14.90 2.30 -2.27
N LEU A 93 -14.91 3.27 -3.18
CA LEU A 93 -14.17 4.51 -2.96
C LEU A 93 -14.78 5.37 -1.85
N GLU A 94 -16.06 5.15 -1.47
CA GLU A 94 -16.73 5.89 -0.40
C GLU A 94 -16.12 5.60 0.98
N ILE A 95 -15.46 4.45 1.18
CA ILE A 95 -14.79 4.14 2.45
C ILE A 95 -13.40 4.81 2.57
N LEU A 96 -12.80 5.25 1.45
CA LEU A 96 -11.44 5.79 1.44
C LEU A 96 -11.24 7.03 2.31
N PRO A 97 -12.15 8.03 2.35
CA PRO A 97 -12.02 9.16 3.25
C PRO A 97 -11.86 8.74 4.72
N VAL A 98 -12.59 7.71 5.17
CA VAL A 98 -12.51 7.20 6.55
C VAL A 98 -11.17 6.50 6.79
N ILE A 99 -10.70 5.70 5.83
CA ILE A 99 -9.39 5.05 5.93
C ILE A 99 -8.26 6.07 5.99
N LEU A 100 -8.30 7.07 5.10
CA LEU A 100 -7.30 8.12 5.03
C LEU A 100 -7.31 9.03 6.26
N ASP A 101 -8.48 9.34 6.82
CA ASP A 101 -8.60 10.06 8.09
C ASP A 101 -7.99 9.26 9.24
N LYS A 102 -8.26 7.95 9.31
CA LYS A 102 -7.63 7.05 10.29
C LYS A 102 -6.11 7.04 10.18
N VAL A 103 -5.57 6.97 8.97
CA VAL A 103 -4.11 7.04 8.73
C VAL A 103 -3.56 8.38 9.22
N ARG A 104 -4.20 9.50 8.87
CA ARG A 104 -3.79 10.84 9.29
C ARG A 104 -3.80 11.00 10.81
N TYR A 105 -4.86 10.55 11.48
CA TYR A 105 -4.99 10.56 12.93
C TYR A 105 -3.86 9.78 13.61
N GLU A 106 -3.59 8.56 13.13
CA GLU A 106 -2.52 7.70 13.69
C GLU A 106 -1.11 8.29 13.47
N VAL A 107 -0.90 9.07 12.41
CA VAL A 107 0.40 9.69 12.13
C VAL A 107 0.62 10.96 12.96
N TYR A 108 -0.39 11.81 13.13
CA TYR A 108 -0.19 13.16 13.67
C TYR A 108 -0.86 13.43 15.03
N GLU A 109 -1.93 12.73 15.35
CA GLU A 109 -2.81 13.10 16.46
C GLU A 109 -2.75 12.10 17.62
N LYS A 110 -2.44 10.84 17.34
CA LYS A 110 -2.21 9.81 18.35
C LYS A 110 -0.82 9.98 18.98
N LYS A 111 -0.78 10.69 20.10
CA LYS A 111 0.39 10.78 21.00
C LYS A 111 0.49 9.56 21.90
#